data_AF-A0A823IWK0-F1
#
_entry.id   AF-A0A823IWK0-F1
#
_cell.length_a   1.000
_cell.length_b   1.000
_cell.length_c   1.000
_cell.angle_alpha   90.00
_cell.angle_beta   90.00
_cell.angle_gamma   90.00
#
_symmetry.space_group_name_H-M   'P 1'
#
loop_
_entity.id
_entity.type
_entity.pdbx_description
1 polymer ?
#
loop_
_entity_poly.entity_id
_entity_poly.type
_entity_poly.pdbx_seq_one_letter_code
_entity_poly.pdbx_strand_id
1 'polypeptide(L)'
;MLNELQRRWLQNQLIGIDVIVKDSGHVKLIDITYTHNENLIDTFKKEYVITYGADTTLPKLLQDYKDPWANYQINNRISVDDQFVFCGEGEMGNEGFIVKTDADNQINWMLFSTTSNPFIELTTNNNTVYIKSTAGFFITLNVKTNEISILNNLK
;
A
#
# COMPACT_ATOMS: atom_id res chain seq x y z
N MET A 1 3.21 11.98 16.84
CA MET A 1 3.95 11.55 15.63
C MET A 1 3.08 10.69 14.72
N LEU A 2 2.35 9.68 15.23
CA LEU A 2 1.16 9.16 14.50
C LEU A 2 0.13 10.24 14.21
N ASN A 3 0.00 11.23 15.10
CA ASN A 3 -0.84 12.41 14.85
C ASN A 3 -0.50 13.13 13.55
N GLU A 4 0.76 13.11 13.09
CA GLU A 4 1.11 13.75 11.81
C GLU A 4 0.59 12.91 10.65
N LEU A 5 0.89 11.61 10.64
CA LEU A 5 0.39 10.70 9.61
C LEU A 5 -1.15 10.70 9.56
N GLN A 6 -1.81 10.64 10.72
CA GLN A 6 -3.26 10.74 10.83
C GLN A 6 -3.77 12.10 10.31
N ARG A 7 -3.12 13.22 10.67
CA ARG A 7 -3.51 14.54 10.17
C ARG A 7 -3.38 14.64 8.66
N ARG A 8 -2.29 14.12 8.09
CA ARG A 8 -2.04 14.08 6.65
C ARG A 8 -3.05 13.20 5.95
N TRP A 9 -3.37 12.03 6.51
CA TRP A 9 -4.43 11.14 6.00
C TRP A 9 -5.76 11.87 5.86
N LEU A 10 -6.17 12.62 6.90
CA LEU A 10 -7.39 13.45 6.88
C LEU A 10 -7.32 14.66 5.92
N GLN A 11 -6.14 14.99 5.42
CA GLN A 11 -5.88 16.05 4.42
C GLN A 11 -5.56 15.48 3.04
N ASN A 12 -5.93 14.23 2.77
CA ASN A 12 -5.69 13.56 1.49
C ASN A 12 -4.19 13.42 1.14
N GLN A 13 -3.35 13.27 2.15
CA GLN A 13 -1.90 13.06 2.01
C GLN A 13 -1.40 11.80 2.72
N LEU A 14 -0.39 11.18 2.14
CA LEU A 14 0.32 10.01 2.68
C LEU A 14 1.83 10.18 2.48
N ILE A 15 2.63 9.29 3.08
CA ILE A 15 4.05 9.20 2.77
C ILE A 15 4.20 8.63 1.35
N GLY A 16 4.63 9.48 0.41
CA GLY A 16 4.74 9.20 -1.01
C GLY A 16 6.09 8.62 -1.42
N ILE A 17 6.58 7.63 -0.68
CA ILE A 17 7.81 6.89 -1.00
C ILE A 17 7.57 5.39 -0.80
N ASP A 18 8.43 4.53 -1.32
CA ASP A 18 8.26 3.07 -1.23
C ASP A 18 8.42 2.55 0.21
N VAL A 19 7.31 2.53 0.95
CA VAL A 19 7.30 2.18 2.38
C VAL A 19 6.04 1.45 2.82
N ILE A 20 6.19 0.71 3.92
CA ILE A 20 5.10 0.29 4.80
C ILE A 20 5.26 1.01 6.14
N VAL A 21 4.17 1.58 6.66
CA VAL A 21 4.13 2.21 7.99
C VAL A 21 3.10 1.51 8.85
N LYS A 22 3.47 1.16 10.08
CA LYS A 22 2.57 0.58 11.09
C LYS A 22 2.13 1.62 12.12
N ASP A 23 1.02 1.36 12.79
CA ASP A 23 0.50 2.13 13.93
C ASP A 23 1.52 2.36 15.07
N SER A 24 2.53 1.52 15.22
CA SER A 24 3.62 1.73 16.17
C SER A 24 4.60 2.85 15.76
N GLY A 25 4.47 3.40 14.54
CA GLY A 25 5.43 4.30 13.92
C GLY A 25 6.67 3.58 13.37
N HIS A 26 6.66 2.24 13.38
CA HIS A 26 7.66 1.43 12.68
C HIS A 26 7.47 1.57 11.16
N VAL A 27 8.59 1.75 10.46
CA VAL A 27 8.61 1.89 9.01
C VAL A 27 9.51 0.83 8.41
N LYS A 28 9.02 0.17 7.37
CA LYS A 28 9.78 -0.76 6.54
C LYS A 28 9.89 -0.18 5.15
N LEU A 29 11.11 0.06 4.67
CA LEU A 29 11.33 0.38 3.25
C LEU A 29 10.97 -0.85 2.41
N ILE A 30 10.34 -0.63 1.26
CA ILE A 30 10.01 -1.69 0.30
C ILE A 30 10.51 -1.32 -1.09
N ASP A 31 10.51 -2.29 -1.98
CA ASP A 31 10.66 -2.06 -3.42
C ASP A 31 9.82 -3.09 -4.18
N ILE A 32 8.95 -2.62 -5.06
CA ILE A 32 8.13 -3.46 -5.95
C ILE A 32 8.77 -3.41 -7.33
N THR A 33 9.39 -4.52 -7.71
CA THR A 33 10.06 -4.68 -9.00
C THR A 33 9.42 -5.81 -9.79
N TYR A 34 9.84 -5.98 -11.04
CA TYR A 34 9.40 -7.09 -11.85
C TYR A 34 10.52 -7.69 -12.70
N THR A 35 10.38 -8.96 -13.04
CA THR A 35 11.09 -9.61 -14.13
C THR A 35 10.13 -9.94 -15.26
N HIS A 36 10.65 -10.13 -16.46
CA HIS A 36 9.82 -10.54 -17.60
C HIS A 36 9.49 -12.03 -17.53
N ASN A 37 8.23 -12.38 -17.71
CA ASN A 37 7.73 -13.75 -17.74
C ASN A 37 6.58 -13.87 -18.76
N GLU A 38 6.87 -14.52 -19.90
CA GLU A 38 5.94 -14.67 -21.03
C GLU A 38 4.64 -15.41 -20.69
N ASN A 39 4.61 -16.17 -19.58
CA ASN A 39 3.44 -16.94 -19.19
C ASN A 39 2.40 -16.10 -18.42
N LEU A 40 2.73 -14.89 -17.97
CA LEU A 40 1.87 -14.04 -17.16
C LEU A 40 1.21 -12.95 -18.01
N ILE A 41 0.26 -13.35 -18.85
CA ILE A 41 -0.39 -12.45 -19.82
C ILE A 41 -1.16 -11.33 -19.10
N ASP A 42 -1.85 -11.65 -18.00
CA ASP A 42 -2.70 -10.72 -17.27
C ASP A 42 -1.94 -9.60 -16.55
N THR A 43 -0.63 -9.81 -16.32
CA THR A 43 0.29 -8.81 -15.76
C THR A 43 1.20 -8.20 -16.83
N PHE A 44 0.78 -8.24 -18.10
CA PHE A 44 1.54 -7.73 -19.23
C PHE A 44 2.94 -8.36 -19.35
N LYS A 45 3.03 -9.66 -19.07
CA LYS A 45 4.24 -10.48 -19.08
C LYS A 45 5.26 -10.07 -18.01
N LYS A 46 4.79 -9.51 -16.89
CA LYS A 46 5.64 -9.08 -15.77
C LYS A 46 5.35 -9.90 -14.53
N GLU A 47 6.38 -10.48 -13.94
CA GLU A 47 6.30 -11.13 -12.64
C GLU A 47 6.78 -10.16 -11.58
N TYR A 48 5.84 -9.62 -10.82
CA TYR A 48 6.07 -8.66 -9.76
C TYR A 48 6.51 -9.34 -8.47
N VAL A 49 7.44 -8.72 -7.76
CA VAL A 49 7.92 -9.13 -6.45
C VAL A 49 8.05 -7.91 -5.55
N ILE A 50 7.77 -8.10 -4.26
CA ILE A 50 8.04 -7.11 -3.23
C ILE A 50 9.28 -7.55 -2.46
N THR A 51 10.23 -6.64 -2.31
CA THR A 51 11.41 -6.83 -1.47
C THR A 51 11.37 -5.88 -0.29
N TYR A 52 12.00 -6.29 0.80
CA TYR A 52 11.97 -5.57 2.07
C TYR A 52 13.36 -5.06 2.40
N GLY A 53 13.47 -3.74 2.54
CA GLY A 53 14.69 -3.04 2.90
C GLY A 53 14.87 -2.85 4.40
N ALA A 54 15.65 -1.83 4.75
CA ALA A 54 15.95 -1.49 6.13
C ALA A 54 14.69 -1.10 6.92
N ASP A 55 14.71 -1.41 8.21
CA ASP A 55 13.78 -0.87 9.19
C ASP A 55 14.20 0.54 9.60
N THR A 56 13.22 1.41 9.79
CA THR A 56 13.41 2.73 10.40
C THR A 56 12.19 3.09 11.23
N THR A 57 12.10 4.34 11.66
CA THR A 57 10.95 4.89 12.37
C THR A 57 10.40 6.08 11.60
N LEU A 58 9.10 6.33 11.74
CA LEU A 58 8.45 7.48 11.13
C LEU A 58 9.17 8.80 11.44
N PRO A 59 9.60 9.08 12.69
CA PRO A 59 10.31 10.32 13.00
C PRO A 59 11.65 10.43 12.28
N LYS A 60 12.39 9.32 12.15
CA LYS A 60 13.67 9.29 11.43
C LYS A 60 13.45 9.51 9.93
N LEU A 61 12.45 8.86 9.34
CA LEU A 61 12.07 9.08 7.94
C LEU A 61 11.71 10.55 7.69
N LEU A 62 10.91 11.18 8.56
CA LEU A 62 10.54 12.59 8.41
C LEU A 62 11.71 13.57 8.66
N GLN A 63 12.81 13.12 9.25
CA GLN A 63 14.06 13.90 9.34
C GLN A 63 14.91 13.73 8.07
N ASP A 64 14.96 12.52 7.53
CA ASP A 64 15.76 12.18 6.36
C ASP A 64 15.14 12.74 5.06
N TYR A 65 13.81 12.83 5.01
CA TYR A 65 13.06 13.38 3.89
C TYR A 65 12.39 14.70 4.30
N LYS A 66 12.76 15.79 3.63
CA LYS A 66 12.27 17.14 3.94
C LYS A 66 10.76 17.31 3.72
N ASP A 67 10.21 16.67 2.70
CA ASP A 67 8.79 16.74 2.34
C ASP A 67 8.34 15.43 1.64
N PRO A 68 8.17 14.32 2.38
CA PRO A 68 7.84 13.02 1.80
C PRO A 68 6.34 12.83 1.55
N TRP A 69 5.55 13.90 1.57
CA TRP A 69 4.09 13.80 1.49
C TRP A 69 3.63 13.87 0.04
N ALA A 70 2.83 12.89 -0.37
CA ALA A 70 2.12 12.91 -1.65
C ALA A 70 0.63 13.04 -1.42
N ASN A 71 -0.06 13.82 -2.27
CA ASN A 71 -1.51 13.76 -2.30
C ASN A 71 -1.95 12.42 -2.90
N TYR A 72 -3.16 11.98 -2.56
CA TYR A 72 -3.70 10.73 -3.06
C TYR A 72 -5.17 10.86 -3.45
N GLN A 73 -5.59 9.95 -4.32
CA GLN A 73 -7.00 9.74 -4.64
C GLN A 73 -7.40 8.30 -4.30
N ILE A 74 -8.46 8.15 -3.48
CA ILE A 74 -9.03 6.83 -3.20
C ILE A 74 -9.82 6.36 -4.43
N ASN A 75 -9.47 5.18 -4.93
CA ASN A 75 -10.19 4.53 -6.02
C ASN A 75 -11.25 3.57 -5.48
N ASN A 76 -10.96 2.86 -4.38
CA ASN A 76 -11.88 1.88 -3.82
C ASN A 76 -11.67 1.69 -2.31
N ARG A 77 -12.67 1.11 -1.63
CA ARG A 77 -12.58 0.69 -0.23
C ARG A 77 -13.45 -0.52 0.08
N ILE A 78 -13.07 -1.29 1.10
CA ILE A 78 -13.87 -2.40 1.64
C ILE A 78 -13.80 -2.42 3.16
N SER A 79 -14.86 -2.87 3.83
CA SER A 79 -14.86 -3.14 5.27
C SER A 79 -14.66 -4.62 5.57
N VAL A 80 -13.78 -4.95 6.51
CA VAL A 80 -13.48 -6.32 6.97
C VAL A 80 -13.22 -6.28 8.47
N ASP A 81 -13.99 -7.04 9.27
CA ASP A 81 -13.82 -7.18 10.73
C ASP A 81 -13.70 -5.83 11.48
N ASP A 82 -14.68 -4.93 11.24
CA ASP A 82 -14.74 -3.56 11.79
C ASP A 82 -13.54 -2.65 11.43
N GLN A 83 -12.75 -3.04 10.43
CA GLN A 83 -11.69 -2.23 9.82
C GLN A 83 -12.06 -1.85 8.40
N PHE A 84 -11.42 -0.80 7.89
CA PHE A 84 -11.51 -0.42 6.49
C PHE A 84 -10.15 -0.59 5.80
N VAL A 85 -10.18 -1.11 4.58
CA VAL A 85 -9.03 -1.11 3.66
C VAL A 85 -9.38 -0.23 2.47
N PHE A 86 -8.53 0.75 2.21
CA PHE A 86 -8.62 1.68 1.08
C PHE A 86 -7.49 1.38 0.11
N CYS A 87 -7.74 1.59 -1.18
CA CYS A 87 -6.70 1.59 -2.20
C CYS A 87 -6.88 2.74 -3.17
N GLY A 88 -5.80 3.12 -3.84
CA GLY A 88 -5.85 4.21 -4.81
C GLY A 88 -4.51 4.53 -5.45
N GLU A 89 -4.38 5.77 -5.88
CA GLU A 89 -3.22 6.31 -6.60
C GLU A 89 -2.64 7.56 -5.95
N GLY A 90 -1.35 7.78 -6.20
CA GLY A 90 -0.69 9.08 -6.01
C GLY A 90 -0.90 10.01 -7.20
N GLU A 91 -0.11 11.09 -7.29
CA GLU A 91 -0.29 12.15 -8.28
C GLU A 91 0.41 11.87 -9.63
N MET A 92 1.40 10.98 -9.65
CA MET A 92 2.26 10.78 -10.82
C MET A 92 1.74 9.72 -11.80
N GLY A 93 0.66 9.02 -11.47
CA GLY A 93 0.01 8.02 -12.33
C GLY A 93 0.70 6.65 -12.40
N ASN A 94 1.92 6.53 -11.88
CA ASN A 94 2.64 5.25 -11.66
C ASN A 94 2.61 4.79 -10.20
N GLU A 95 1.96 5.56 -9.33
CA GLU A 95 1.95 5.38 -7.89
C GLU A 95 0.69 4.65 -7.43
N GLY A 96 0.81 3.83 -6.40
CA GLY A 96 -0.32 3.17 -5.76
C GLY A 96 -0.17 3.11 -4.25
N PHE A 97 -1.30 3.17 -3.54
CA PHE A 97 -1.31 3.03 -2.09
C PHE A 97 -2.38 2.06 -1.60
N ILE A 98 -2.15 1.56 -0.40
CA ILE A 98 -3.11 0.80 0.41
C ILE A 98 -3.07 1.37 1.82
N VAL A 99 -4.24 1.68 2.39
CA VAL A 99 -4.36 2.17 3.77
C VAL A 99 -5.34 1.29 4.53
N LYS A 100 -5.01 0.98 5.78
CA LYS A 100 -5.91 0.34 6.73
C LYS A 100 -6.23 1.29 7.88
N THR A 101 -7.51 1.35 8.23
CA THR A 101 -7.99 2.11 9.37
C THR A 101 -8.87 1.26 10.27
N ASP A 102 -9.07 1.70 11.50
CA ASP A 102 -10.20 1.25 12.31
C ASP A 102 -11.53 1.90 11.87
N ALA A 103 -12.61 1.60 12.61
CA ALA A 103 -13.94 2.14 12.38
C ALA A 103 -14.03 3.67 12.54
N ASP A 104 -13.11 4.28 13.32
CA ASP A 104 -13.03 5.73 13.58
C ASP A 104 -12.10 6.45 12.58
N ASN A 105 -11.76 5.77 11.47
CA ASN A 105 -10.86 6.26 10.44
C ASN A 105 -9.46 6.63 10.97
N GLN A 106 -9.01 5.96 12.04
CA GLN A 106 -7.63 6.07 12.52
C GLN A 106 -6.74 5.11 11.74
N ILE A 107 -5.73 5.66 11.07
CA ILE A 107 -4.76 4.89 10.31
C ILE A 107 -3.95 4.00 11.24
N ASN A 108 -3.93 2.71 10.93
CA ASN A 108 -3.15 1.72 11.69
C ASN A 108 -2.11 0.98 10.83
N TRP A 109 -2.21 1.10 9.51
CA TRP A 109 -1.24 0.56 8.57
C TRP A 109 -1.35 1.26 7.21
N MET A 110 -0.23 1.46 6.52
CA MET A 110 -0.23 1.86 5.12
C MET A 110 0.91 1.21 4.34
N LEU A 111 0.70 1.10 3.04
CA LEU A 111 1.71 0.86 2.02
C LEU A 111 1.59 1.94 0.96
N PHE A 112 2.71 2.50 0.54
CA PHE A 112 2.80 3.33 -0.65
C PHE A 112 3.90 2.78 -1.54
N SER A 113 3.67 2.75 -2.84
CA SER A 113 4.68 2.40 -3.82
C SER A 113 4.67 3.34 -5.00
N THR A 114 5.85 3.74 -5.43
CA THR A 114 6.08 4.63 -6.58
C THR A 114 6.10 3.88 -7.91
N THR A 115 6.07 2.54 -7.89
CA THR A 115 6.23 1.69 -9.08
C THR A 115 5.10 0.66 -9.25
N SER A 116 4.18 0.57 -8.29
CA SER A 116 3.10 -0.43 -8.31
C SER A 116 2.05 -0.18 -9.39
N ASN A 117 1.96 1.04 -9.93
CA ASN A 117 0.77 1.60 -10.57
C ASN A 117 -0.45 1.67 -9.62
N PRO A 118 -1.48 2.44 -9.98
CA PRO A 118 -2.70 2.59 -9.19
C PRO A 118 -3.34 1.27 -8.77
N PHE A 119 -3.82 1.20 -7.53
CA PHE A 119 -4.69 0.12 -7.08
C PHE A 119 -6.17 0.51 -7.25
N ILE A 120 -6.99 -0.38 -7.81
CA ILE A 120 -8.34 -0.04 -8.30
C ILE A 120 -9.47 -0.97 -7.83
N GLU A 121 -9.17 -2.22 -7.49
CA GLU A 121 -10.19 -3.20 -7.09
C GLU A 121 -9.81 -3.88 -5.78
N LEU A 122 -10.82 -4.13 -4.95
CA LEU A 122 -10.71 -4.80 -3.67
C LEU A 122 -11.71 -5.95 -3.63
N THR A 123 -11.23 -7.15 -3.33
CA THR A 123 -12.08 -8.31 -2.99
C THR A 123 -11.60 -8.92 -1.69
N THR A 124 -12.44 -9.71 -1.03
CA THR A 124 -12.09 -10.32 0.26
C THR A 124 -12.47 -11.79 0.30
N ASN A 125 -11.64 -12.56 0.99
CA ASN A 125 -11.93 -13.92 1.41
C ASN A 125 -11.48 -14.07 2.87
N ASN A 126 -12.43 -14.20 3.79
CA ASN A 126 -12.19 -14.18 5.23
C ASN A 126 -11.44 -12.91 5.67
N ASN A 127 -10.24 -13.06 6.22
CA ASN A 127 -9.41 -11.96 6.71
C ASN A 127 -8.41 -11.47 5.67
N THR A 128 -8.42 -12.02 4.45
CA THR A 128 -7.50 -11.64 3.39
C THR A 128 -8.23 -10.74 2.41
N VAL A 129 -7.67 -9.55 2.18
CA VAL A 129 -8.08 -8.64 1.12
C VAL A 129 -7.13 -8.82 -0.05
N TYR A 130 -7.68 -8.88 -1.26
CA TYR A 130 -6.95 -8.93 -2.51
C TYR A 130 -7.13 -7.57 -3.19
N ILE A 131 -6.02 -6.85 -3.32
CA ILE A 131 -5.97 -5.48 -3.84
C ILE A 131 -5.31 -5.51 -5.21
N LYS A 132 -6.05 -5.22 -6.27
CA LYS A 132 -5.59 -5.29 -7.67
C LYS A 132 -4.95 -3.98 -8.12
N SER A 133 -3.75 -4.06 -8.70
CA SER A 133 -3.12 -2.97 -9.42
C SER A 133 -3.61 -2.92 -10.88
N THR A 134 -3.61 -1.73 -11.49
CA THR A 134 -3.78 -1.58 -12.95
C THR A 134 -2.69 -2.30 -13.75
N ALA A 135 -1.55 -2.63 -13.13
CA ALA A 135 -0.53 -3.50 -13.69
C ALA A 135 -0.88 -5.00 -13.70
N GLY A 136 -2.06 -5.38 -13.20
CA GLY A 136 -2.62 -6.73 -13.28
C GLY A 136 -2.26 -7.66 -12.11
N PHE A 137 -1.24 -7.34 -11.32
CA PHE A 137 -0.91 -8.10 -10.12
C PHE A 137 -1.78 -7.69 -8.93
N PHE A 138 -1.80 -8.53 -7.89
CA PHE A 138 -2.51 -8.28 -6.64
C PHE A 138 -1.53 -8.19 -5.48
N ILE A 139 -1.80 -7.29 -4.55
CA ILE A 139 -1.31 -7.42 -3.18
C ILE A 139 -2.38 -8.15 -2.38
N THR A 140 -1.98 -9.20 -1.66
CA THR A 140 -2.81 -9.79 -0.60
C THR A 140 -2.45 -9.13 0.71
N LEU A 141 -3.45 -8.83 1.54
CA LEU A 141 -3.28 -8.27 2.87
C LEU A 141 -4.13 -9.07 3.85
N ASN A 142 -3.50 -9.72 4.83
CA ASN A 142 -4.20 -10.26 5.98
C ASN A 142 -4.48 -9.13 6.97
N VAL A 143 -5.75 -8.78 7.17
CA VAL A 143 -6.13 -7.63 8.00
C VAL A 143 -5.84 -7.82 9.49
N LYS A 144 -5.62 -9.07 9.95
CA LYS A 144 -5.28 -9.36 11.35
C LYS A 144 -3.78 -9.31 11.61
N THR A 145 -2.97 -9.83 10.70
CA THR A 145 -1.51 -9.94 10.87
C THR A 145 -0.72 -8.82 10.19
N ASN A 146 -1.37 -8.04 9.30
CA ASN A 146 -0.72 -7.09 8.37
C ASN A 146 0.32 -7.73 7.44
N GLU A 147 0.29 -9.05 7.30
CA GLU A 147 1.15 -9.75 6.35
C GLU A 147 0.64 -9.52 4.94
N ILE A 148 1.59 -9.28 4.03
CA ILE A 148 1.30 -9.09 2.63
C ILE A 148 2.13 -10.02 1.74
N SER A 149 1.58 -10.34 0.57
CA SER A 149 2.32 -10.99 -0.52
C SER A 149 1.80 -10.56 -1.88
N ILE A 150 2.63 -10.66 -2.92
CA ILE A 150 2.21 -10.40 -4.30
C ILE A 150 1.71 -11.69 -4.95
N LEU A 151 0.56 -11.59 -5.62
CA LEU A 151 0.05 -12.60 -6.53
C LEU A 151 0.08 -12.07 -7.96
N ASN A 152 0.79 -12.77 -8.83
CA ASN A 152 0.87 -12.45 -10.26
C ASN A 152 -0.24 -13.11 -11.09
N ASN A 153 -1.12 -13.88 -10.45
CA ASN A 153 -2.34 -14.42 -11.00
C ASN A 153 -3.30 -14.79 -9.87
N LEU A 154 -4.61 -14.71 -10.13
CA LEU A 154 -5.63 -15.44 -9.38
C LEU A 154 -5.96 -16.67 -10.23
N LYS A 155 -5.49 -17.84 -9.80
CA LYS A 155 -5.94 -19.11 -10.40
C LYS A 155 -7.33 -19.47 -9.90
#